data_AF-A0A2Z4YLY0-F1
#
_entry.id   AF-A0A2Z4YLY0-F1
#
_cell.length_a   1.000
_cell.length_b   1.000
_cell.length_c   1.000
_cell.angle_alpha   90.00
_cell.angle_beta   90.00
_cell.angle_gamma   90.00
#
_symmetry.space_group_name_H-M   'P 1'
#
loop_
_entity.id
_entity.type
_entity.pdbx_description
1 polymer ?
#
loop_
_entity_poly.entity_id
_entity_poly.type
_entity_poly.pdbx_seq_one_letter_code
_entity_poly.pdbx_strand_id
1 'polypeptide(L)'
;MLQNAKRVLFLLAAAGLASGCADYMNHRDSITFGLGNAVEANKAIHIEDPFPPEAQRTRIASDGKVIRRVVTQYQNGGMGVVPPSPAMGANGASSVATVSQ
;
A
#
# COMPACT_ATOMS: atom_id res chain seq x y z
N MET A 1 -30.04 -44.56 -17.28
CA MET A 1 -28.93 -43.65 -16.89
C MET A 1 -28.63 -42.57 -17.92
N LEU A 2 -28.56 -42.89 -19.23
CA LEU A 2 -28.21 -41.93 -20.29
C LEU A 2 -29.18 -40.72 -20.44
N GLN A 3 -30.48 -40.91 -20.20
CA GLN A 3 -31.49 -39.85 -20.32
C GLN A 3 -31.39 -38.81 -19.20
N ASN A 4 -30.99 -39.25 -17.99
CA ASN A 4 -30.72 -38.34 -16.87
C ASN A 4 -29.45 -37.53 -17.14
N ALA A 5 -28.43 -38.15 -17.74
CA ALA A 5 -27.20 -37.45 -18.13
C ALA A 5 -27.45 -36.35 -19.17
N LYS A 6 -28.30 -36.61 -20.19
CA LYS A 6 -28.71 -35.58 -21.16
C LYS A 6 -29.44 -34.40 -20.51
N ARG A 7 -30.35 -34.67 -19.58
CA ARG A 7 -31.06 -33.62 -18.83
C ARG A 7 -30.10 -32.79 -17.98
N VAL A 8 -29.16 -33.44 -17.29
CA VAL A 8 -28.14 -32.76 -16.47
C VAL A 8 -27.24 -31.88 -17.35
N LEU A 9 -26.75 -32.40 -18.49
CA LEU A 9 -25.91 -31.64 -19.41
C LEU A 9 -26.65 -30.40 -19.97
N PHE A 10 -27.93 -30.56 -20.30
CA PHE A 10 -28.76 -29.45 -20.78
C PHE A 10 -28.98 -28.39 -19.69
N LEU A 11 -29.19 -28.80 -18.44
CA LEU A 11 -29.31 -27.89 -17.31
C LEU A 11 -28.00 -27.12 -17.05
N LEU A 12 -26.84 -27.78 -17.10
CA LEU A 12 -25.55 -27.09 -16.96
C LEU A 12 -25.30 -26.10 -18.10
N ALA A 13 -25.61 -26.47 -19.35
CA ALA A 13 -25.45 -25.58 -20.49
C ALA A 13 -26.35 -24.34 -20.35
N ALA A 14 -27.63 -24.53 -19.99
CA ALA A 14 -28.56 -23.43 -19.77
C ALA A 14 -28.12 -22.51 -18.60
N ALA A 15 -27.67 -23.09 -17.49
CA ALA A 15 -27.17 -22.33 -16.35
C ALA A 15 -25.91 -21.52 -16.68
N GLY A 16 -24.99 -22.09 -17.47
CA GLY A 16 -23.77 -21.40 -17.91
C GLY A 16 -24.02 -20.23 -18.85
N LEU A 17 -24.96 -20.35 -19.79
CA LEU A 17 -25.34 -19.22 -20.65
C LEU A 17 -26.05 -18.11 -19.86
N ALA A 18 -26.91 -18.48 -18.91
CA ALA A 18 -27.65 -17.52 -18.10
C ALA A 18 -26.75 -16.76 -17.10
N SER A 19 -25.74 -17.42 -16.51
CA SER A 19 -24.80 -16.76 -15.60
C SER A 19 -23.94 -15.72 -16.31
N GLY A 20 -23.50 -15.98 -17.55
CA GLY A 20 -22.76 -15.01 -18.37
C GLY A 20 -23.59 -13.76 -18.70
N CYS A 21 -24.89 -13.91 -18.98
CA CYS A 21 -25.79 -12.76 -19.19
C CYS A 21 -25.97 -11.93 -17.91
N ALA A 22 -26.11 -12.59 -16.76
CA ALA A 22 -26.23 -11.90 -15.48
C ALA A 22 -24.97 -11.11 -15.11
N ASP A 23 -23.78 -11.66 -15.39
CA ASP A 23 -22.50 -10.99 -15.13
C ASP A 23 -22.30 -9.77 -16.05
N TYR A 24 -22.66 -9.90 -17.33
CA TYR A 24 -22.62 -8.80 -18.30
C TYR A 24 -23.57 -7.64 -17.93
N MET A 25 -24.80 -7.95 -17.53
CA MET A 25 -25.76 -6.92 -17.09
C MET A 25 -25.33 -6.21 -15.80
N ASN A 26 -24.42 -6.80 -15.03
CA ASN A 26 -23.98 -6.26 -13.75
C ASN A 26 -22.96 -5.13 -13.87
N HIS A 27 -22.54 -4.77 -15.11
CA HIS A 27 -21.60 -3.66 -15.40
C HIS A 27 -20.47 -3.57 -14.39
N ARG A 28 -19.74 -4.68 -14.18
CA ARG A 28 -18.62 -4.70 -13.25
C ARG A 28 -17.45 -3.95 -13.88
N ASP A 29 -17.30 -2.67 -13.54
CA ASP A 29 -16.12 -1.84 -13.89
C ASP A 29 -14.87 -2.21 -13.05
N SER A 30 -14.68 -3.52 -12.81
CA SER A 30 -13.76 -4.02 -11.80
C SER A 30 -13.09 -5.32 -12.28
N ILE A 31 -11.76 -5.39 -12.24
CA ILE A 31 -10.95 -6.54 -12.71
C ILE A 31 -10.95 -7.75 -11.76
N THR A 32 -11.47 -7.62 -10.54
CA THR A 32 -11.61 -8.73 -9.58
C THR A 32 -12.82 -8.54 -8.68
N PHE A 33 -13.45 -9.65 -8.28
CA PHE A 33 -14.45 -9.64 -7.22
C PHE A 33 -13.80 -9.15 -5.91
N GLY A 34 -14.43 -8.16 -5.27
CA GLY A 34 -13.94 -7.60 -4.00
C GLY A 34 -13.02 -6.38 -4.12
N LEU A 35 -13.01 -5.67 -5.26
CA LEU A 35 -12.20 -4.45 -5.45
C LEU A 35 -12.49 -3.30 -4.48
N GLY A 36 -13.60 -3.35 -3.73
CA GLY A 36 -13.92 -2.36 -2.70
C GLY A 36 -13.88 -0.93 -3.25
N ASN A 37 -13.14 -0.05 -2.59
CA ASN A 37 -12.95 1.34 -2.98
C ASN A 37 -11.69 1.59 -3.83
N ALA A 38 -11.02 0.56 -4.33
CA ALA A 38 -9.70 0.71 -4.96
C ALA A 38 -9.72 1.67 -6.17
N VAL A 39 -10.81 1.70 -6.94
CA VAL A 39 -10.96 2.64 -8.07
C VAL A 39 -10.98 4.09 -7.56
N GLU A 40 -11.66 4.36 -6.45
CA GLU A 40 -11.73 5.69 -5.84
C GLU A 40 -10.40 6.08 -5.17
N ALA A 41 -9.74 5.12 -4.51
CA ALA A 41 -8.41 5.32 -3.95
C ALA A 41 -7.37 5.63 -5.04
N ASN A 42 -7.42 4.95 -6.19
CA ASN A 42 -6.52 5.22 -7.32
C ASN A 42 -6.75 6.62 -7.89
N LYS A 43 -8.00 7.10 -7.95
CA LYS A 43 -8.29 8.49 -8.36
C LYS A 43 -7.66 9.49 -7.41
N ALA A 44 -7.69 9.24 -6.10
CA ALA A 44 -7.09 10.11 -5.11
C ALA A 44 -5.55 10.10 -5.15
N ILE A 45 -4.93 8.94 -5.39
CA ILE A 45 -3.47 8.80 -5.44
C ILE A 45 -2.88 9.38 -6.74
N HIS A 46 -3.55 9.20 -7.87
CA HIS A 46 -3.08 9.62 -9.19
C HIS A 46 -3.59 11.01 -9.60
N ILE A 47 -4.11 11.79 -8.66
CA ILE A 47 -4.60 13.15 -8.95
C ILE A 47 -3.41 14.09 -9.19
N GLU A 48 -3.48 14.88 -10.27
CA GLU A 48 -2.44 15.85 -10.65
C GLU A 48 -2.20 16.90 -9.54
N ASP A 49 -3.27 17.32 -8.88
CA ASP A 49 -3.27 18.28 -7.78
C ASP A 49 -3.74 17.60 -6.48
N PRO A 50 -2.84 16.99 -5.70
CA PRO A 50 -3.18 16.20 -4.53
C PRO A 50 -3.65 17.08 -3.38
N PHE A 51 -4.81 16.71 -2.83
CA PHE A 51 -5.32 17.29 -1.61
C PHE A 51 -4.79 16.51 -0.39
N PRO A 52 -4.30 17.19 0.67
CA PRO A 52 -4.25 18.64 0.81
C PRO A 52 -3.01 19.28 0.12
N PRO A 53 -3.03 20.58 -0.21
CA PRO A 53 -1.98 21.25 -1.01
C PRO A 53 -0.56 21.12 -0.42
N GLU A 54 -0.44 21.00 0.89
CA GLU A 54 0.83 20.72 1.58
C GLU A 54 1.45 19.37 1.21
N ALA A 55 0.71 18.43 0.63
CA ALA A 55 1.25 17.17 0.12
C ALA A 55 2.27 17.39 -1.01
N GLN A 56 2.16 18.50 -1.76
CA GLN A 56 3.14 18.88 -2.77
C GLN A 56 4.39 19.58 -2.20
N ARG A 57 4.43 19.93 -0.89
CA ARG A 57 5.62 20.55 -0.28
C ARG A 57 6.73 19.51 -0.07
N THR A 58 7.51 19.29 -1.10
CA THR A 58 8.76 18.49 -1.05
C THR A 58 9.95 19.28 -0.51
N ARG A 59 9.80 20.60 -0.33
CA ARG A 59 10.85 21.46 0.20
C ARG A 59 10.89 21.40 1.72
N ILE A 60 11.77 20.57 2.25
CA ILE A 60 12.10 20.55 3.68
C ILE A 60 12.92 21.81 3.99
N ALA A 61 12.33 22.75 4.75
CA ALA A 61 13.06 23.91 5.23
C ALA A 61 14.15 23.46 6.22
N SER A 62 15.38 23.89 6.01
CA SER A 62 16.50 23.58 6.90
C SER A 62 17.04 24.86 7.53
N ASP A 63 17.28 24.83 8.83
CA ASP A 63 17.96 25.91 9.56
C ASP A 63 19.47 25.74 9.43
N GLY A 64 20.15 26.71 8.82
CA GLY A 64 21.59 26.72 8.64
C GLY A 64 22.39 26.58 9.95
N LYS A 65 21.83 27.03 11.09
CA LYS A 65 22.45 26.83 12.42
C LYS A 65 22.42 25.36 12.82
N VAL A 66 21.31 24.65 12.55
CA VAL A 66 21.14 23.22 12.82
C VAL A 66 22.05 22.41 11.90
N ILE A 67 22.08 22.71 10.61
CA ILE A 67 22.99 22.06 9.65
C ILE A 67 24.44 22.22 10.09
N ARG A 68 24.88 23.44 10.43
CA ARG A 68 26.25 23.70 10.90
C ARG A 68 26.57 22.89 12.15
N ARG A 69 25.67 22.86 13.14
CA ARG A 69 25.85 22.08 14.37
C ARG A 69 26.04 20.59 14.07
N VAL A 70 25.15 20.01 13.26
CA VAL A 70 25.21 18.58 12.89
C VAL A 70 26.50 18.29 12.13
N VAL A 71 26.86 19.10 11.13
CA VAL A 71 28.08 18.92 10.33
C VAL A 71 29.34 18.99 11.21
N THR A 72 29.45 19.99 12.09
CA THR A 72 30.58 20.09 13.04
C THR A 72 30.62 18.90 13.99
N GLN A 73 29.47 18.43 14.47
CA GLN A 73 29.37 17.26 15.33
C GLN A 73 29.83 15.98 14.62
N TYR A 74 29.43 15.77 13.35
CA TYR A 74 29.94 14.67 12.51
C TYR A 74 31.46 14.75 12.31
N GLN A 75 31.98 15.94 11.95
CA GLN A 75 33.40 16.14 11.67
C GLN A 75 34.29 15.92 12.89
N ASN A 76 33.80 16.28 14.08
CA ASN A 76 34.54 16.17 15.32
C ASN A 76 34.39 14.77 15.98
N GLY A 77 33.92 13.76 15.23
CA GLY A 77 33.74 12.39 15.72
C GLY A 77 32.58 12.22 16.70
N GLY A 78 31.70 13.22 16.81
CA GLY A 78 30.67 13.35 17.84
C GLY A 78 29.32 12.76 17.45
N MET A 79 29.25 11.64 16.75
CA MET A 79 27.98 10.93 16.59
C MET A 79 27.94 9.76 17.57
N GLY A 80 27.76 10.07 18.85
CA GLY A 80 27.20 9.09 19.76
C GLY A 80 25.86 8.64 19.16
N VAL A 81 25.68 7.34 18.98
CA VAL A 81 24.45 6.72 18.48
C VAL A 81 23.27 7.41 19.15
N VAL A 82 22.49 8.19 18.39
CA VAL A 82 21.24 8.75 18.91
C VAL A 82 20.32 7.55 19.09
N PRO A 83 19.97 7.16 20.33
CA PRO A 83 19.04 6.06 20.52
C PRO A 83 17.73 6.42 19.79
N PRO A 84 17.11 5.47 19.09
CA PRO A 84 15.85 5.73 18.40
C PRO A 84 14.87 6.36 19.39
N SER A 85 14.25 7.48 19.01
CA SER A 85 13.23 8.11 19.85
C SER A 85 12.15 7.08 20.19
N PRO A 86 11.63 7.03 21.44
CA PRO A 86 10.61 6.05 21.84
C PRO A 86 9.33 6.05 20.99
N ALA A 87 9.12 7.10 20.18
CA ALA A 87 8.01 7.23 19.25
C ALA A 87 8.19 6.47 17.92
N MET A 88 9.40 5.97 17.61
CA MET A 88 9.63 5.08 16.47
C MET A 88 9.32 3.65 16.92
N GLY A 89 8.06 3.23 16.74
CA GLY A 89 7.61 1.89 17.06
C GLY A 89 8.53 0.83 16.45
N ALA A 90 9.20 0.08 17.32
CA ALA A 90 10.11 -1.00 16.97
C ALA A 90 9.33 -2.18 16.36
N ASN A 91 9.13 -2.16 15.06
CA ASN A 91 8.81 -3.35 14.27
C ASN A 91 10.06 -3.72 13.47
N GLY A 92 11.03 -4.37 14.11
CA GLY A 92 12.22 -4.87 13.42
C GLY A 92 13.38 -5.18 14.34
N ALA A 93 13.29 -6.29 15.06
CA ALA A 93 14.39 -6.82 15.85
C ALA A 93 15.59 -7.17 14.95
N SER A 94 16.79 -6.70 15.32
CA SER A 94 18.03 -7.39 14.98
C SER A 94 19.05 -7.17 16.09
N SER A 95 19.31 -8.26 16.80
CA SER A 95 20.27 -8.44 17.87
C SER A 95 21.69 -8.17 17.38
N VAL A 96 22.43 -7.27 18.04
CA VAL A 96 23.90 -7.25 17.96
C VAL A 96 24.47 -7.08 19.36
N ALA A 97 25.37 -8.00 19.66
CA ALA A 97 25.93 -8.32 20.97
C ALA A 97 26.87 -7.25 21.53
N THR A 98 26.86 -7.17 22.87
CA THR A 98 27.94 -6.81 23.81
C THR A 98 29.29 -6.35 23.25
N VAL A 99 29.77 -5.18 23.70
CA VAL A 99 31.18 -4.93 24.01
C VAL A 99 31.28 -4.28 25.39
N SER A 100 31.97 -4.99 26.28
CA SER A 100 32.38 -4.58 27.62
C SER A 100 33.62 -3.69 27.53
N GLN A 101 33.68 -2.65 28.37
CA GLN A 101 34.90 -2.20 29.06
C GLN A 101 34.52 -1.75 30.47
#